data_AF-A0A8S0QDA7-F1
#
_entry.id   AF-A0A8S0QDA7-F1
#
_cell.length_a   1.000
_cell.length_b   1.000
_cell.length_c   1.000
_cell.angle_alpha   90.00
_cell.angle_beta   90.00
_cell.angle_gamma   90.00
#
_symmetry.space_group_name_H-M   'P 1'
#
loop_
_entity.id
_entity.type
_entity.pdbx_description
1 polymer ?
#
loop_
_entity_poly.entity_id
_entity_poly.type
_entity_poly.pdbx_seq_one_letter_code
_entity_poly.pdbx_strand_id
1 'polypeptide(L)'
;MLISPTKETEIAAKVTDWLSTGLSQVLEEKVKPDLTKLALSGHSRGGKVAFALALGHAPTSLKFSAILGIDPVDGLSPSNRPQPKILTYVPRSLNLEIPIGIIGTGLGDQWKGIIPPFAPDGVNHAEFFKESKPPCCYFLAKEYGHCDMLDESKAYLASWVCKSGKGSKEDMRRAVGGIVVAFLNDYLGGESKDLEAIFEKPSTAPIVLDPVISVKE
;
A
#
# COMPACT_ATOMS: atom_id res chain seq x y z
N MET A 1 -12.12 1.64 -17.49
CA MET A 1 -12.51 0.87 -16.28
C MET A 1 -13.80 1.48 -15.75
N LEU A 2 -14.84 0.68 -15.54
CA LEU A 2 -16.25 1.14 -15.38
C LEU A 2 -16.64 1.57 -13.95
N ILE A 3 -15.70 1.64 -13.01
CA ILE A 3 -15.98 1.94 -11.59
C ILE A 3 -15.07 3.05 -11.08
N SER A 4 -15.65 4.05 -10.39
CA SER A 4 -14.92 5.17 -9.81
C SER A 4 -14.26 4.79 -8.47
N PRO A 5 -13.17 5.46 -8.03
CA PRO A 5 -12.56 5.16 -6.74
C PRO A 5 -13.51 5.40 -5.55
N THR A 6 -14.41 6.38 -5.64
CA THR A 6 -15.52 6.52 -4.67
C THR A 6 -16.34 5.23 -4.58
N LYS A 7 -16.73 4.67 -5.72
CA LYS A 7 -17.52 3.43 -5.74
C LYS A 7 -16.72 2.22 -5.26
N GLU A 8 -15.42 2.16 -5.57
CA GLU A 8 -14.52 1.14 -5.01
C GLU A 8 -14.42 1.25 -3.48
N THR A 9 -14.36 2.47 -2.95
CA THR A 9 -14.34 2.74 -1.50
C THR A 9 -15.63 2.27 -0.84
N GLU A 10 -16.80 2.55 -1.45
CA GLU A 10 -18.09 2.04 -0.97
C GLU A 10 -18.17 0.50 -1.00
N ILE A 11 -17.60 -0.15 -2.02
CA ILE A 11 -17.56 -1.61 -2.10
C ILE A 11 -16.62 -2.17 -1.03
N ALA A 12 -15.43 -1.59 -0.87
CA ALA A 12 -14.49 -1.99 0.18
C ALA A 12 -15.11 -1.85 1.58
N ALA A 13 -15.91 -0.80 1.80
CA ALA A 13 -16.69 -0.62 3.03
C ALA A 13 -17.69 -1.76 3.26
N LYS A 14 -18.48 -2.11 2.23
CA LYS A 14 -19.44 -3.23 2.30
C LYS A 14 -18.76 -4.57 2.56
N VAL A 15 -17.60 -4.81 1.94
CA VAL A 15 -16.80 -6.02 2.20
C VAL A 15 -16.27 -6.02 3.63
N THR A 16 -15.83 -4.86 4.14
CA THR A 16 -15.38 -4.69 5.53
C THR A 16 -16.50 -5.05 6.51
N ASP A 17 -17.70 -4.51 6.33
CA ASP A 17 -18.85 -4.82 7.20
C ASP A 17 -19.28 -6.29 7.12
N TRP A 18 -19.16 -6.89 5.94
CA TRP A 18 -19.42 -8.31 5.74
C TRP A 18 -18.48 -9.20 6.56
N LEU A 19 -17.25 -8.77 6.88
CA LEU A 19 -16.30 -9.58 7.66
C LEU A 19 -16.89 -10.01 9.02
N SER A 20 -17.70 -9.15 9.66
CA SER A 20 -18.31 -9.42 10.96
C SER A 20 -19.30 -10.59 10.97
N THR A 21 -19.89 -10.91 9.82
CA THR A 21 -20.95 -11.94 9.73
C THR A 21 -20.63 -13.07 8.77
N GLY A 22 -19.83 -12.81 7.74
CA GLY A 22 -19.53 -13.76 6.67
C GLY A 22 -18.14 -14.36 6.72
N LEU A 23 -17.13 -13.68 7.29
CA LEU A 23 -15.75 -14.19 7.26
C LEU A 23 -15.63 -15.56 7.94
N SER A 24 -16.25 -15.74 9.12
CA SER A 24 -16.22 -17.03 9.83
C SER A 24 -16.87 -18.18 9.06
N GLN A 25 -17.73 -17.89 8.08
CA GLN A 25 -18.42 -18.90 7.27
C GLN A 25 -17.55 -19.45 6.14
N VAL A 26 -16.49 -18.73 5.75
CA VAL A 26 -15.58 -19.10 4.64
C VAL A 26 -14.20 -19.53 5.12
N LEU A 27 -13.93 -19.45 6.42
CA LEU A 27 -12.70 -19.90 7.04
C LEU A 27 -12.76 -21.41 7.34
N GLU A 28 -11.59 -22.04 7.43
CA GLU A 28 -11.47 -23.42 7.89
C GLU A 28 -12.01 -23.58 9.33
N GLU A 29 -12.54 -24.75 9.67
CA GLU A 29 -13.27 -25.01 10.93
C GLU A 29 -12.51 -24.57 12.21
N LYS A 30 -11.18 -24.57 12.18
CA LYS A 30 -10.32 -24.22 13.32
C LYS A 30 -9.77 -22.80 13.28
N VAL A 31 -10.09 -22.02 12.25
CA VAL A 31 -9.59 -20.65 12.07
C VAL A 31 -10.67 -19.67 12.49
N LYS A 32 -10.35 -18.82 13.48
CA LYS A 32 -11.24 -17.75 13.94
C LYS A 32 -10.66 -16.39 13.57
N PRO A 33 -11.46 -15.49 12.98
CA PRO A 33 -10.97 -14.16 12.67
C PRO A 33 -10.89 -13.31 13.93
N ASP A 34 -9.82 -12.53 14.06
CA ASP A 34 -9.70 -11.48 15.07
C ASP A 34 -9.90 -10.11 14.40
N LEU A 35 -11.13 -9.61 14.43
CA LEU A 35 -11.49 -8.34 13.83
C LEU A 35 -11.03 -7.13 14.66
N THR A 36 -10.43 -7.35 15.84
CA THR A 36 -9.77 -6.28 16.61
C THR A 36 -8.38 -5.94 16.04
N LYS A 37 -7.85 -6.80 15.17
CA LYS A 37 -6.55 -6.68 14.49
C LYS A 37 -6.73 -6.60 12.98
N LEU A 38 -7.60 -5.71 12.52
CA LEU A 38 -7.94 -5.58 11.10
C LEU A 38 -6.98 -4.61 10.38
N ALA A 39 -6.18 -5.10 9.45
CA ALA A 39 -5.39 -4.25 8.56
C ALA A 39 -6.05 -4.06 7.20
N LEU A 40 -5.79 -2.91 6.58
CA LEU A 40 -6.23 -2.61 5.22
C LEU A 40 -5.01 -2.38 4.32
N SER A 41 -5.00 -3.00 3.14
CA SER A 41 -3.89 -2.86 2.20
C SER A 41 -4.40 -2.73 0.77
N GLY A 42 -3.63 -2.04 -0.06
CA GLY A 42 -3.95 -1.91 -1.47
C GLY A 42 -2.76 -1.47 -2.32
N HIS A 43 -2.74 -1.96 -3.56
CA HIS A 43 -1.76 -1.56 -4.58
C HIS A 43 -2.30 -0.46 -5.50
N SER A 44 -1.47 0.49 -5.92
CA SER A 44 -1.84 1.50 -6.92
C SER A 44 -3.08 2.30 -6.51
N ARG A 45 -4.08 2.39 -7.39
CA ARG A 45 -5.41 2.93 -7.07
C ARG A 45 -6.08 2.22 -5.90
N GLY A 46 -5.84 0.92 -5.70
CA GLY A 46 -6.29 0.19 -4.52
C GLY A 46 -5.68 0.71 -3.22
N GLY A 47 -4.44 1.22 -3.27
CA GLY A 47 -3.83 1.92 -2.14
C GLY A 47 -4.56 3.24 -1.82
N LYS A 48 -4.92 4.03 -2.83
CA LYS A 48 -5.82 5.20 -2.64
C LYS A 48 -7.14 4.78 -2.00
N VAL A 49 -7.76 3.70 -2.47
CA VAL A 49 -9.03 3.19 -1.89
C VAL A 49 -8.84 2.77 -0.43
N ALA A 50 -7.72 2.12 -0.09
CA ALA A 50 -7.39 1.75 1.29
C ALA A 50 -7.31 2.99 2.20
N PHE A 51 -6.53 4.00 1.81
CA PHE A 51 -6.45 5.26 2.56
C PHE A 51 -7.79 5.98 2.62
N ALA A 52 -8.52 6.04 1.52
CA ALA A 52 -9.83 6.69 1.46
C ALA A 52 -10.82 6.06 2.46
N LEU A 53 -10.88 4.73 2.49
CA LEU A 53 -11.75 4.02 3.41
C LEU A 53 -11.37 4.28 4.87
N ALA A 54 -10.08 4.18 5.20
CA ALA A 54 -9.62 4.42 6.56
C ALA A 54 -9.79 5.88 7.02
N LEU A 55 -9.73 6.85 6.10
CA LEU A 55 -10.04 8.26 6.35
C LEU A 55 -11.54 8.55 6.48
N GLY A 56 -12.40 7.53 6.37
CA GLY A 56 -13.84 7.66 6.56
C GLY A 56 -14.61 8.17 5.34
N HIS A 57 -14.06 8.04 4.12
CA HIS A 57 -14.78 8.40 2.89
C HIS A 57 -15.93 7.43 2.54
N ALA A 58 -16.07 6.32 3.26
CA ALA A 58 -17.26 5.49 3.29
C ALA A 58 -17.45 4.96 4.73
N PRO A 59 -18.70 4.80 5.20
CA PRO A 59 -18.96 4.32 6.55
C PRO A 59 -18.61 2.83 6.68
N THR A 60 -17.97 2.45 7.79
CA THR A 60 -17.75 1.06 8.20
C THR A 60 -18.11 0.88 9.67
N SER A 61 -18.59 -0.31 10.01
CA SER A 61 -18.84 -0.76 11.38
C SER A 61 -17.57 -1.22 12.10
N LEU A 62 -16.55 -1.64 11.34
CA LEU A 62 -15.25 -2.05 11.85
C LEU A 62 -14.24 -0.91 11.80
N LYS A 63 -13.29 -0.95 12.74
CA LYS A 63 -12.11 -0.07 12.76
C LYS A 63 -10.91 -0.81 12.19
N PHE A 64 -10.04 -0.07 11.52
CA PHE A 64 -8.75 -0.58 11.09
C PHE A 64 -7.71 -0.32 12.19
N SER A 65 -6.79 -1.25 12.36
CA SER A 65 -5.69 -1.19 13.32
C SER A 65 -4.36 -0.85 12.64
N ALA A 66 -4.27 -0.99 11.31
CA ALA A 66 -3.11 -0.59 10.51
C ALA A 66 -3.46 -0.44 9.03
N ILE A 67 -2.64 0.31 8.27
CA ILE A 67 -2.77 0.44 6.80
C ILE A 67 -1.44 0.14 6.12
N LEU A 68 -1.48 -0.55 4.98
CA LEU A 68 -0.34 -0.67 4.07
C LEU A 68 -0.66 -0.18 2.64
N GLY A 69 0.04 0.86 2.19
CA GLY A 69 0.02 1.30 0.80
C GLY A 69 1.14 0.65 0.00
N ILE A 70 0.80 -0.21 -0.96
CA ILE A 70 1.78 -0.81 -1.89
C ILE A 70 1.79 0.05 -3.15
N ASP A 71 2.80 0.89 -3.28
CA ASP A 71 2.96 1.86 -4.36
C ASP A 71 1.67 2.62 -4.69
N PRO A 72 1.03 3.28 -3.69
CA PRO A 72 -0.30 3.86 -3.85
C PRO A 72 -0.29 5.04 -4.83
N VAL A 73 -1.42 5.25 -5.53
CA VAL A 73 -1.55 6.31 -6.56
C VAL A 73 -2.90 7.03 -6.44
N ASP A 74 -2.85 8.35 -6.29
CA ASP A 74 -4.02 9.23 -6.06
C ASP A 74 -4.64 9.80 -7.36
N GLY A 75 -4.04 9.58 -8.53
CA GLY A 75 -4.55 10.07 -9.80
C GLY A 75 -3.55 9.98 -10.94
N LEU A 76 -3.83 10.69 -12.04
CA LEU A 76 -2.93 10.78 -13.20
C LEU A 76 -1.97 11.97 -13.11
N SER A 77 -2.31 12.97 -12.32
CA SER A 77 -1.48 14.14 -12.01
C SER A 77 -2.10 14.89 -10.83
N PRO A 78 -1.39 15.85 -10.21
CA PRO A 78 -1.96 16.64 -9.12
C PRO A 78 -3.26 17.38 -9.49
N SER A 79 -3.39 17.81 -10.74
CA SER A 79 -4.58 18.47 -11.30
C SER A 79 -5.68 17.49 -11.78
N ASN A 80 -5.33 16.22 -12.00
CA ASN A 80 -6.24 15.18 -12.49
C ASN A 80 -6.35 14.01 -11.51
N ARG A 81 -7.01 14.29 -10.37
CA ARG A 81 -7.25 13.32 -9.30
C ARG A 81 -8.74 12.98 -9.19
N PRO A 82 -9.11 11.71 -9.33
CA PRO A 82 -10.50 11.29 -9.12
C PRO A 82 -10.89 11.43 -7.65
N GLN A 83 -12.19 11.56 -7.38
CA GLN A 83 -12.71 11.53 -6.00
C GLN A 83 -12.58 10.11 -5.39
N PRO A 84 -12.42 10.00 -4.06
CA PRO A 84 -12.11 11.11 -3.13
C PRO A 84 -10.67 11.62 -3.31
N LYS A 85 -10.46 12.93 -3.16
CA LYS A 85 -9.13 13.54 -3.16
C LYS A 85 -8.52 13.43 -1.76
N ILE A 86 -7.71 12.41 -1.54
CA ILE A 86 -7.14 12.12 -0.22
C ILE A 86 -5.85 12.90 0.05
N LEU A 87 -5.01 13.14 -0.98
CA LEU A 87 -3.81 13.97 -0.83
C LEU A 87 -4.21 15.46 -0.72
N THR A 88 -3.72 16.12 0.31
CA THR A 88 -3.96 17.55 0.58
C THR A 88 -2.74 18.42 0.26
N TYR A 89 -1.59 17.79 0.02
CA TYR A 89 -0.26 18.38 -0.13
C TYR A 89 0.25 19.13 1.10
N VAL A 90 -0.34 18.87 2.27
CA VAL A 90 0.10 19.37 3.56
C VAL A 90 0.78 18.22 4.31
N PRO A 91 2.05 18.36 4.75
CA PRO A 91 2.71 17.31 5.51
C PRO A 91 1.90 16.91 6.75
N ARG A 92 1.84 15.60 7.04
CA ARG A 92 1.15 15.02 8.22
C ARG A 92 -0.35 15.36 8.31
N SER A 93 -1.01 15.58 7.18
CA SER A 93 -2.43 15.93 7.06
C SER A 93 -3.38 14.73 7.18
N LEU A 94 -2.94 13.52 6.80
CA LEU A 94 -3.78 12.32 6.82
C LEU A 94 -4.01 11.94 8.27
N ASN A 95 -5.19 12.27 8.77
CA ASN A 95 -5.53 12.14 10.19
C ASN A 95 -5.97 10.72 10.53
N LEU A 96 -4.99 9.81 10.54
CA LEU A 96 -5.15 8.41 10.90
C LEU A 96 -4.33 8.15 12.15
N GLU A 97 -5.00 7.77 13.25
CA GLU A 97 -4.37 7.42 14.53
C GLU A 97 -4.00 5.93 14.56
N ILE A 98 -3.46 5.42 13.46
CA ILE A 98 -3.05 4.03 13.30
C ILE A 98 -1.73 3.94 12.52
N PRO A 99 -0.93 2.89 12.74
CA PRO A 99 0.29 2.66 11.99
C PRO A 99 0.09 2.58 10.49
N ILE A 100 0.98 3.26 9.75
CA ILE A 100 0.97 3.31 8.28
C ILE A 100 2.28 2.77 7.71
N GLY A 101 2.21 1.74 6.88
CA GLY A 101 3.34 1.24 6.08
C GLY A 101 3.17 1.63 4.61
N ILE A 102 4.22 2.14 3.98
CA ILE A 102 4.22 2.47 2.55
C ILE A 102 5.41 1.83 1.87
N ILE A 103 5.15 1.06 0.81
CA ILE A 103 6.18 0.46 -0.03
C ILE A 103 6.13 1.15 -1.38
N GLY A 104 7.07 2.05 -1.68
CA GLY A 104 7.15 2.73 -2.98
C GLY A 104 8.00 2.00 -4.00
N THR A 105 7.88 2.39 -5.28
CA THR A 105 8.80 1.93 -6.35
C THR A 105 9.57 3.08 -7.00
N GLY A 106 10.86 2.87 -7.25
CA GLY A 106 11.74 3.94 -7.76
C GLY A 106 11.63 4.20 -9.26
N LEU A 107 10.95 3.33 -10.02
CA LEU A 107 10.70 3.52 -11.46
C LEU A 107 9.22 3.77 -11.79
N GLY A 108 8.34 3.86 -10.80
CA GLY A 108 6.89 3.99 -11.01
C GLY A 108 6.47 5.32 -11.68
N ASP A 109 7.26 6.36 -11.48
CA ASP A 109 7.07 7.72 -12.03
C ASP A 109 7.76 7.91 -13.40
N GLN A 110 8.41 6.87 -13.92
CA GLN A 110 9.17 6.93 -15.16
C GLN A 110 8.31 6.58 -16.39
N TRP A 111 8.57 7.30 -17.48
CA TRP A 111 7.95 7.02 -18.77
C TRP A 111 8.47 5.72 -19.38
N LYS A 112 7.60 5.06 -20.16
CA LYS A 112 7.98 3.93 -21.01
C LYS A 112 7.72 4.25 -22.47
N GLY A 113 8.74 4.75 -23.15
CA GLY A 113 8.57 5.28 -24.50
C GLY A 113 7.56 6.42 -24.47
N ILE A 114 6.44 6.27 -25.17
CA ILE A 114 5.33 7.25 -25.21
C ILE A 114 4.25 7.01 -24.14
N ILE A 115 4.36 5.93 -23.36
CA ILE A 115 3.36 5.57 -22.36
C ILE A 115 3.66 6.33 -21.07
N PRO A 116 2.67 7.07 -20.51
CA PRO A 116 2.87 7.85 -19.31
C PRO A 116 3.15 6.96 -18.09
N PRO A 117 3.73 7.54 -17.01
CA PRO A 117 3.97 6.83 -15.77
C PRO A 117 2.70 6.30 -15.12
N PHE A 118 2.82 5.20 -14.38
CA PHE A 118 1.68 4.58 -13.68
C PHE A 118 1.56 5.05 -12.23
N ALA A 119 2.66 5.55 -11.65
CA ALA A 119 2.70 6.25 -10.37
C ALA A 119 3.38 7.61 -10.54
N PRO A 120 2.75 8.57 -11.26
CA PRO A 120 3.34 9.87 -11.55
C PRO A 120 3.75 10.62 -10.28
N ASP A 121 4.82 11.39 -10.39
CA ASP A 121 5.27 12.26 -9.32
C ASP A 121 4.17 13.24 -8.88
N GLY A 122 4.14 13.55 -7.59
CA GLY A 122 3.12 14.38 -6.95
C GLY A 122 1.75 13.71 -6.74
N VAL A 123 1.57 12.44 -7.12
CA VAL A 123 0.35 11.66 -6.77
C VAL A 123 0.66 10.22 -6.36
N ASN A 124 1.91 9.90 -6.07
CA ASN A 124 2.38 8.55 -5.78
C ASN A 124 2.74 8.36 -4.29
N HIS A 125 3.29 7.19 -3.97
CA HIS A 125 3.76 6.77 -2.66
C HIS A 125 4.52 7.83 -1.83
N ALA A 126 5.27 8.73 -2.47
CA ALA A 126 6.04 9.76 -1.76
C ALA A 126 5.12 10.77 -1.06
N GLU A 127 4.05 11.22 -1.75
CA GLU A 127 3.07 12.13 -1.16
C GLU A 127 2.25 11.43 -0.07
N PHE A 128 1.85 10.16 -0.28
CA PHE A 128 1.20 9.37 0.77
C PHE A 128 2.06 9.31 2.04
N PHE A 129 3.38 9.09 1.92
CA PHE A 129 4.28 9.03 3.07
C PHE A 129 4.45 10.38 3.76
N LYS A 130 4.65 11.44 2.97
CA LYS A 130 4.81 12.82 3.48
C LYS A 130 3.56 13.31 4.23
N GLU A 131 2.38 12.93 3.77
CA GLU A 131 1.11 13.33 4.37
C GLU A 131 0.65 12.41 5.51
N SER A 132 1.19 11.20 5.64
CA SER A 132 0.87 10.27 6.73
C SER A 132 1.40 10.74 8.08
N LYS A 133 0.60 10.63 9.15
CA LYS A 133 1.06 10.89 10.52
C LYS A 133 1.89 9.71 11.07
N PRO A 134 2.81 9.94 12.02
CA PRO A 134 3.44 8.85 12.76
C PRO A 134 2.42 8.04 13.58
N PRO A 135 2.68 6.74 13.87
CA PRO A 135 3.84 5.98 13.44
C PRO A 135 3.74 5.58 11.95
N CYS A 136 4.78 5.88 11.17
CA CYS A 136 4.78 5.66 9.73
C CYS A 136 6.12 5.15 9.21
N CYS A 137 6.05 4.12 8.38
CA CYS A 137 7.19 3.43 7.78
C CYS A 137 7.18 3.58 6.25
N TYR A 138 8.34 3.80 5.65
CA TYR A 138 8.51 3.92 4.21
C TYR A 138 9.68 3.09 3.71
N PHE A 139 9.42 2.30 2.66
CA PHE A 139 10.38 1.42 2.02
C PHE A 139 10.37 1.68 0.52
N LEU A 140 11.48 2.14 -0.06
CA LEU A 140 11.55 2.38 -1.51
C LEU A 140 12.27 1.22 -2.21
N ALA A 141 11.54 0.44 -3.00
CA ALA A 141 12.11 -0.53 -3.94
C ALA A 141 12.74 0.20 -5.13
N LYS A 142 13.99 0.64 -4.95
CA LYS A 142 14.66 1.66 -5.77
C LYS A 142 14.74 1.31 -7.25
N GLU A 143 14.99 0.05 -7.58
CA GLU A 143 15.24 -0.39 -8.96
C GLU A 143 14.03 -1.06 -9.62
N TYR A 144 12.86 -0.97 -9.01
CA TYR A 144 11.64 -1.65 -9.45
C TYR A 144 10.59 -0.67 -9.96
N GLY A 145 9.73 -1.15 -10.85
CA GLY A 145 8.61 -0.39 -11.40
C GLY A 145 7.28 -0.72 -10.74
N HIS A 146 6.28 0.11 -11.04
CA HIS A 146 4.97 0.11 -10.40
C HIS A 146 4.21 -1.22 -10.47
N CYS A 147 4.50 -2.06 -11.46
CA CYS A 147 3.83 -3.35 -11.65
C CYS A 147 4.72 -4.56 -11.34
N ASP A 148 5.94 -4.34 -10.85
CA ASP A 148 6.92 -5.42 -10.67
C ASP A 148 6.60 -6.34 -9.48
N MET A 149 5.71 -5.94 -8.58
CA MET A 149 5.22 -6.74 -7.45
C MET A 149 3.95 -7.54 -7.78
N LEU A 150 3.43 -7.44 -9.00
CA LEU A 150 2.26 -8.23 -9.40
C LEU A 150 2.63 -9.70 -9.62
N ASP A 151 1.62 -10.57 -9.54
CA ASP A 151 1.73 -11.98 -9.94
C ASP A 151 2.23 -12.09 -11.39
N GLU A 152 2.97 -13.15 -11.70
CA GLU A 152 3.80 -13.25 -12.91
C GLU A 152 3.06 -12.97 -14.22
N SER A 153 1.86 -13.51 -14.39
CA SER A 153 1.06 -13.30 -15.60
C SER A 153 0.66 -11.83 -15.79
N LYS A 154 0.35 -11.13 -14.69
CA LYS A 154 -0.01 -9.71 -14.69
C LYS A 154 1.23 -8.83 -14.82
N ALA A 155 2.33 -9.16 -14.16
CA ALA A 155 3.59 -8.45 -14.26
C ALA A 155 4.15 -8.51 -15.69
N TYR A 156 4.08 -9.68 -16.33
CA TYR A 156 4.51 -9.85 -17.73
C TYR A 156 3.70 -8.95 -18.68
N LEU A 157 2.36 -8.96 -18.57
CA LEU A 157 1.50 -8.11 -19.39
C LEU A 157 1.72 -6.62 -19.09
N ALA A 158 1.82 -6.25 -17.82
CA ALA A 158 2.06 -4.88 -17.40
C ALA A 158 3.44 -4.36 -17.83
N SER A 159 4.43 -5.25 -17.96
CA SER A 159 5.75 -4.88 -18.46
C SER A 159 5.70 -4.31 -19.88
N TRP A 160 4.65 -4.50 -20.68
CA TRP A 160 4.53 -3.85 -21.98
C TRP A 160 4.16 -2.36 -21.88
N VAL A 161 3.48 -1.98 -20.80
CA VAL A 161 2.86 -0.64 -20.65
C VAL A 161 3.42 0.16 -19.47
N CYS A 162 4.19 -0.46 -18.59
CA CYS A 162 4.78 0.19 -17.42
C CYS A 162 6.31 0.05 -17.44
N LYS A 163 7.03 1.09 -17.00
CA LYS A 163 8.46 0.98 -16.76
C LYS A 163 8.69 -0.12 -15.72
N SER A 164 9.65 -1.00 -16.01
CA SER A 164 9.98 -2.15 -15.18
C SER A 164 11.47 -2.16 -14.93
N GLY A 165 11.85 -2.63 -13.75
CA GLY A 165 13.23 -2.86 -13.35
C GLY A 165 13.86 -4.05 -14.07
N LYS A 166 15.20 -4.12 -14.04
CA LYS A 166 15.94 -5.30 -14.52
C LYS A 166 16.01 -6.43 -13.49
N GLY A 167 15.72 -6.14 -12.22
CA GLY A 167 15.74 -7.10 -11.13
C GLY A 167 14.60 -8.13 -11.19
N SER A 168 14.81 -9.23 -10.46
CA SER A 168 13.86 -10.35 -10.35
C SER A 168 12.53 -9.90 -9.75
N LYS A 169 11.42 -10.24 -10.43
CA LYS A 169 10.06 -9.97 -9.95
C LYS A 169 9.67 -10.87 -8.79
N GLU A 170 10.26 -12.07 -8.73
CA GLU A 170 10.13 -12.95 -7.57
C GLU A 170 10.73 -12.28 -6.33
N ASP A 171 11.94 -11.72 -6.45
CA ASP A 171 12.59 -11.02 -5.34
C ASP A 171 11.79 -9.79 -4.90
N MET A 172 11.22 -9.04 -5.85
CA MET A 172 10.29 -7.95 -5.54
C MET A 172 9.09 -8.42 -4.72
N ARG A 173 8.42 -9.50 -5.14
CA ARG A 173 7.27 -10.06 -4.42
C ARG A 173 7.68 -10.58 -3.03
N ARG A 174 8.83 -11.24 -2.92
CA ARG A 174 9.39 -11.71 -1.65
C ARG A 174 9.70 -10.55 -0.70
N ALA A 175 10.28 -9.47 -1.21
CA ALA A 175 10.55 -8.27 -0.42
C ALA A 175 9.24 -7.61 0.06
N VAL A 176 8.27 -7.40 -0.83
CA VAL A 176 6.96 -6.85 -0.48
C VAL A 176 6.26 -7.72 0.57
N GLY A 177 6.20 -9.04 0.35
CA GLY A 177 5.61 -9.98 1.30
C GLY A 177 6.31 -9.96 2.66
N GLY A 178 7.64 -9.96 2.68
CA GLY A 178 8.43 -9.87 3.90
C GLY A 178 8.19 -8.58 4.68
N ILE A 179 8.15 -7.42 4.01
CA ILE A 179 7.84 -6.13 4.63
C ILE A 179 6.41 -6.13 5.20
N VAL A 180 5.43 -6.61 4.43
CA VAL A 180 4.03 -6.67 4.87
C VAL A 180 3.91 -7.54 6.12
N VAL A 181 4.52 -8.73 6.13
CA VAL A 181 4.49 -9.63 7.29
C VAL A 181 5.19 -9.02 8.49
N ALA A 182 6.40 -8.48 8.32
CA ALA A 182 7.15 -7.86 9.41
C ALA A 182 6.39 -6.68 10.03
N PHE A 183 5.77 -5.83 9.20
CA PHE A 183 4.96 -4.70 9.65
C PHE A 183 3.71 -5.14 10.41
N LEU A 184 2.99 -6.14 9.90
CA LEU A 184 1.78 -6.64 10.57
C LEU A 184 2.10 -7.39 11.88
N ASN A 185 3.19 -8.16 11.90
CA ASN A 185 3.67 -8.84 13.11
C ASN A 185 4.06 -7.84 14.20
N ASP A 186 4.69 -6.72 13.84
CA ASP A 186 4.99 -5.66 14.80
C ASP A 186 3.71 -5.00 15.32
N TYR A 187 2.97 -4.32 14.44
CA TYR A 187 1.88 -3.44 14.88
C TYR A 187 0.59 -4.16 15.31
N LEU A 188 0.36 -5.40 14.85
CA LEU A 188 -0.80 -6.20 15.27
C LEU A 188 -0.42 -7.37 16.18
N GLY A 189 0.79 -7.93 16.01
CA GLY A 189 1.28 -9.07 16.78
C GLY A 189 2.10 -8.68 18.02
N GLY A 190 2.71 -7.49 18.05
CA GLY A 190 3.66 -7.08 19.07
C GLY A 190 5.08 -7.64 18.88
N GLU A 191 5.41 -8.14 17.69
CA GLU A 191 6.67 -8.77 17.34
C GLU A 191 7.51 -7.88 16.41
N SER A 192 8.28 -6.94 16.99
CA SER A 192 9.00 -5.90 16.23
C SER A 192 10.29 -6.34 15.54
N LYS A 193 10.86 -7.48 15.95
CA LYS A 193 12.22 -7.91 15.61
C LYS A 193 12.52 -7.91 14.10
N ASP A 194 11.60 -8.44 13.30
CA ASP A 194 11.80 -8.54 11.85
C ASP A 194 11.73 -7.17 11.16
N LEU A 195 10.85 -6.29 11.64
CA LEU A 195 10.71 -4.95 11.09
C LEU A 195 11.92 -4.08 11.45
N GLU A 196 12.39 -4.16 12.70
CA GLU A 196 13.62 -3.51 13.17
C GLU A 196 14.84 -3.98 12.35
N ALA A 197 14.95 -5.28 12.07
CA ALA A 197 16.03 -5.82 11.25
C ALA A 197 16.04 -5.25 9.82
N ILE A 198 14.86 -4.98 9.23
CA ILE A 198 14.77 -4.31 7.91
C ILE A 198 15.26 -2.86 8.01
N PHE A 199 14.96 -2.14 9.10
CA PHE A 199 15.45 -0.76 9.30
C PHE A 199 16.96 -0.68 9.53
N GLU A 200 17.50 -1.56 10.37
CA GLU A 200 18.93 -1.58 10.70
C GLU A 200 19.77 -2.07 9.52
N LYS A 201 19.25 -3.06 8.78
CA LYS A 201 19.95 -3.68 7.66
C LYS A 201 18.99 -3.89 6.48
N PRO A 202 18.68 -2.83 5.71
CA PRO A 202 17.83 -2.92 4.52
C PRO A 202 18.28 -3.97 3.50
N SER A 203 19.59 -4.26 3.45
CA SER A 203 20.16 -5.30 2.59
C SER A 203 19.75 -6.74 2.96
N THR A 204 18.97 -6.94 4.03
CA THR A 204 18.35 -8.23 4.36
C THR A 204 17.21 -8.56 3.39
N ALA A 205 16.57 -7.55 2.80
CA ALA A 205 15.62 -7.76 1.73
C ALA A 205 16.35 -8.29 0.46
N PRO A 206 15.69 -9.12 -0.36
CA PRO A 206 16.27 -9.65 -1.60
C PRO A 206 16.39 -8.59 -2.71
N ILE A 207 16.05 -7.33 -2.42
CA ILE A 207 16.11 -6.20 -3.35
C ILE A 207 16.77 -4.99 -2.68
N VAL A 208 17.19 -4.02 -3.48
CA VAL A 208 17.66 -2.73 -2.97
C VAL A 208 16.48 -1.92 -2.44
N LEU A 209 16.42 -1.78 -1.12
CA LEU A 209 15.54 -0.85 -0.43
C LEU A 209 16.32 0.41 -0.06
N ASP A 210 16.02 1.53 -0.70
CA ASP A 210 16.72 2.80 -0.46
C ASP A 210 15.88 4.00 -0.95
N PRO A 211 15.41 4.89 -0.05
CA PRO A 211 15.62 4.85 1.39
C PRO A 211 14.68 3.86 2.10
N VAL A 212 15.04 3.55 3.35
CA VAL A 212 14.13 2.96 4.35
C VAL A 212 14.00 3.94 5.52
N ILE A 213 12.78 4.32 5.86
CA ILE A 213 12.50 5.39 6.84
C ILE A 213 11.45 4.90 7.84
N SER A 214 11.71 5.14 9.12
CA SER A 214 10.73 5.01 10.20
C SER A 214 10.56 6.35 10.89
N VAL A 215 9.31 6.79 11.07
CA VAL A 215 8.95 7.97 11.84
C VAL A 215 8.10 7.49 13.01
N LYS A 216 8.65 7.64 14.21
CA LYS A 216 7.99 7.28 15.48
C LYS A 216 7.07 8.43 15.94
N GLU A 217 6.15 8.10 16.85
CA GLU A 217 5.27 9.07 17.53
C GLU A 217 6.04 10.19 18.25
#